data_AF-A0A7G2D8S9-F1
#
_entry.id   AF-A0A7G2D8S9-F1
#
_cell.length_a   1.000
_cell.length_b   1.000
_cell.length_c   1.000
_cell.angle_alpha   90.00
_cell.angle_beta   90.00
_cell.angle_gamma   90.00
#
_symmetry.space_group_name_H-M   'P 1'
#
loop_
_entity.id
_entity.type
_entity.pdbx_description
1 polymer ?
#
loop_
_entity_poly.entity_id
_entity_poly.type
_entity_poly.pdbx_seq_one_letter_code
_entity_poly.pdbx_strand_id
1 'polypeptide(L)'
;MSGDDKRVEEMLDYMKDAVLHPERHPEHWEDWLRAGRREFLLLNVIYYIQHYGGKEKGVSKEDIRALLNALLIVDDEIYVNIIKPNRPLEFTLRELIEDKLISQTSDGSFLVNPERVTEERLMYWKRIRGKLEKAWLIATGGDHHVYGRKA
;
A
#
# COMPACT_ATOMS: atom_id res chain seq x y z
N MET A 1 -4.35 24.01 -12.21
CA MET A 1 -3.69 22.71 -11.99
C MET A 1 -2.36 22.98 -11.34
N SER A 2 -2.12 22.41 -10.17
CA SER A 2 -0.84 22.59 -9.47
C SER A 2 0.25 21.75 -10.15
N GLY A 3 1.52 22.10 -9.97
CA GLY A 3 2.64 21.33 -10.53
C GLY A 3 2.72 19.88 -10.02
N ASP A 4 2.13 19.62 -8.86
CA ASP A 4 2.10 18.30 -8.23
C ASP A 4 1.11 17.36 -8.92
N ASP A 5 -0.06 17.88 -9.36
CA ASP A 5 -1.07 17.11 -10.09
C ASP A 5 -0.49 16.58 -11.41
N LYS A 6 0.29 17.41 -12.10
CA LYS A 6 0.90 17.08 -13.39
C LYS A 6 1.98 15.99 -13.26
N ARG A 7 2.79 16.06 -12.19
CA ARG A 7 3.84 15.07 -11.94
C ARG A 7 3.26 13.71 -11.58
N VAL A 8 2.17 13.68 -10.81
CA VAL A 8 1.43 12.45 -10.49
C VAL A 8 0.84 11.84 -11.77
N GLU A 9 0.23 12.65 -12.63
CA GLU A 9 -0.35 12.20 -13.89
C GLU A 9 0.72 11.63 -14.84
N GLU A 10 1.84 12.33 -15.03
CA GLU A 10 2.98 11.87 -15.84
C GLU A 10 3.56 10.55 -15.33
N MET A 11 3.63 10.38 -14.01
CA MET A 11 4.14 9.15 -13.40
C MET A 11 3.12 8.00 -13.53
N LEU A 12 1.81 8.26 -13.39
CA LEU A 12 0.76 7.26 -13.63
C LEU A 12 0.73 6.82 -15.10
N ASP A 13 0.92 7.75 -16.03
CA ASP A 13 1.01 7.45 -17.46
C ASP A 13 2.27 6.63 -17.78
N TYR A 14 3.43 6.98 -17.21
CA TYR A 14 4.64 6.16 -17.32
C TYR A 14 4.43 4.75 -16.76
N MET A 15 3.81 4.63 -15.58
CA MET A 15 3.49 3.33 -14.99
C MET A 15 2.58 2.51 -15.89
N LYS A 16 1.54 3.14 -16.46
CA LYS A 16 0.60 2.50 -17.38
C LYS A 16 1.29 2.02 -18.66
N ASP A 17 2.19 2.81 -19.23
CA ASP A 17 2.97 2.43 -20.40
C ASP A 17 3.92 1.27 -20.07
N ALA A 18 4.59 1.31 -18.92
CA ALA A 18 5.47 0.24 -18.46
C ALA A 18 4.76 -1.10 -18.18
N VAL A 19 3.45 -1.08 -17.87
CA VAL A 19 2.61 -2.30 -17.76
C VAL A 19 2.26 -2.87 -19.14
N LEU A 20 1.85 -1.98 -20.06
CA LEU A 20 1.33 -2.38 -21.37
C LEU A 20 2.44 -2.78 -22.34
N HIS A 21 3.62 -2.21 -22.14
CA HIS A 21 4.77 -2.34 -23.02
C HIS A 21 6.06 -2.60 -22.24
N PRO A 22 6.14 -3.67 -21.42
CA PRO A 22 7.31 -3.95 -20.57
C PRO A 22 8.61 -4.11 -21.37
N GLU A 23 8.54 -4.48 -22.65
CA GLU A 23 9.67 -4.51 -23.59
C GLU A 23 10.31 -3.14 -23.84
N ARG A 24 9.58 -2.06 -23.57
CA ARG A 24 10.06 -0.67 -23.72
C ARG A 24 10.77 -0.15 -22.47
N HIS A 25 10.74 -0.91 -21.38
CA HIS A 25 11.30 -0.54 -20.07
C HIS A 25 12.22 -1.65 -19.53
N PRO A 26 13.31 -2.00 -20.22
CA PRO A 26 14.21 -3.10 -19.85
C PRO A 26 15.06 -2.83 -18.59
N GLU A 27 15.06 -1.62 -18.05
CA GLU A 27 15.80 -1.23 -16.84
C GLU A 27 15.32 -1.93 -15.54
N HIS A 28 14.16 -2.60 -15.55
CA HIS A 28 13.50 -3.13 -14.35
C HIS A 28 13.89 -4.55 -13.94
N TRP A 29 15.03 -5.09 -14.37
CA TRP A 29 15.48 -6.42 -13.93
C TRP A 29 15.81 -6.47 -12.41
N GLU A 30 16.25 -5.35 -11.82
CA GLU A 30 16.45 -5.20 -10.37
C GLU A 30 15.13 -5.27 -9.56
N ASP A 31 13.98 -5.07 -10.20
CA ASP A 31 12.67 -5.14 -9.53
C ASP A 31 12.26 -6.56 -9.15
N TRP A 32 12.86 -7.58 -9.77
CA TRP A 32 12.65 -8.98 -9.39
C TRP A 32 13.26 -9.31 -8.02
N LEU A 33 14.40 -8.71 -7.67
CA LEU A 33 15.02 -8.82 -6.33
C LEU A 33 14.30 -7.99 -5.26
N ARG A 34 13.56 -6.94 -5.66
CA ARG A 34 12.71 -6.13 -4.76
C ARG A 34 11.31 -6.71 -4.61
N ALA A 35 10.89 -7.64 -5.45
CA ALA A 35 9.55 -8.22 -5.46
C ALA A 35 9.12 -8.86 -4.12
N GLY A 36 10.06 -9.48 -3.38
CA GLY A 36 9.79 -10.05 -2.05
C GLY A 36 9.51 -9.01 -0.95
N ARG A 37 9.78 -7.72 -1.19
CA ARG A 37 9.51 -6.63 -0.22
C ARG A 37 8.10 -6.07 -0.35
N ARG A 38 7.50 -6.24 -1.53
CA ARG A 38 6.21 -5.67 -1.93
C ARG A 38 5.08 -6.16 -1.03
N GLU A 39 5.00 -7.47 -0.88
CA GLU A 39 4.01 -8.16 -0.06
C GLU A 39 4.02 -7.62 1.38
N PHE A 40 5.19 -7.59 2.02
CA PHE A 40 5.32 -7.10 3.39
C PHE A 40 5.01 -5.60 3.51
N LEU A 41 5.38 -4.78 2.53
CA LEU A 41 5.02 -3.36 2.54
C LEU A 41 3.50 -3.16 2.40
N LEU A 42 2.84 -3.89 1.51
CA LEU A 42 1.38 -3.84 1.39
C LEU A 42 0.69 -4.38 2.65
N LEU A 43 1.23 -5.44 3.27
CA LEU A 43 0.73 -5.94 4.53
C LEU A 43 0.78 -4.87 5.63
N ASN A 44 1.87 -4.10 5.71
CA ASN A 44 1.96 -2.99 6.65
C ASN A 44 0.92 -1.89 6.37
N VAL A 45 0.59 -1.63 5.10
CA VAL A 45 -0.49 -0.70 4.72
C VAL A 45 -1.84 -1.20 5.24
N ILE A 46 -2.20 -2.45 4.94
CA ILE A 46 -3.48 -3.05 5.36
C ILE A 46 -3.56 -3.10 6.88
N TYR A 47 -2.48 -3.53 7.54
CA TYR A 47 -2.35 -3.53 9.00
C TYR A 47 -2.56 -2.14 9.60
N TYR A 48 -1.92 -1.11 9.02
CA TYR A 48 -2.11 0.26 9.49
C TYR A 48 -3.58 0.70 9.40
N ILE A 49 -4.22 0.51 8.25
CA ILE A 49 -5.61 0.96 8.04
C ILE A 49 -6.56 0.24 9.00
N GLN A 50 -6.38 -1.07 9.20
CA GLN A 50 -7.22 -1.87 10.08
C GLN A 50 -7.06 -1.47 11.56
N HIS A 51 -5.83 -1.31 12.04
CA HIS A 51 -5.55 -1.16 13.47
C HIS A 51 -5.43 0.29 13.95
N TYR A 52 -5.12 1.23 13.05
CA TYR A 52 -4.90 2.64 13.37
C TYR A 52 -5.79 3.56 12.54
N GLY A 53 -6.19 3.13 11.35
CA GLY A 53 -7.06 3.89 10.45
C GLY A 53 -8.55 3.80 10.75
N GLY A 54 -8.95 3.05 11.78
CA GLY A 54 -10.36 2.91 12.21
C GLY A 54 -11.18 1.92 11.39
N LYS A 55 -10.54 1.09 10.55
CA LYS A 55 -11.19 0.08 9.71
C LYS A 55 -11.09 -1.32 10.30
N GLU A 56 -11.36 -1.45 11.61
CA GLU A 56 -11.17 -2.69 12.37
C GLU A 56 -11.95 -3.90 11.82
N LYS A 57 -13.11 -3.64 11.21
CA LYS A 57 -14.01 -4.69 10.68
C LYS A 57 -13.66 -5.14 9.26
N GLY A 58 -12.70 -4.49 8.60
CA GLY A 58 -12.34 -4.80 7.23
C GLY A 58 -11.83 -3.57 6.51
N VAL A 59 -10.74 -3.76 5.77
CA VAL A 59 -10.12 -2.75 4.91
C VAL A 59 -10.63 -2.96 3.49
N SER A 60 -11.31 -1.97 2.90
CA SER A 60 -11.75 -2.08 1.51
C SER A 60 -10.58 -1.86 0.54
N LYS A 61 -10.76 -2.29 -0.71
CA LYS A 61 -9.78 -2.03 -1.76
C LYS A 61 -9.62 -0.52 -2.03
N GLU A 62 -10.70 0.23 -1.88
CA GLU A 62 -10.76 1.68 -2.02
C GLU A 62 -9.96 2.36 -0.91
N ASP A 63 -10.04 1.89 0.35
CA ASP A 63 -9.22 2.38 1.46
C ASP A 63 -7.72 2.19 1.16
N ILE A 64 -7.35 1.01 0.65
CA ILE A 64 -5.95 0.71 0.28
C ILE A 64 -5.49 1.64 -0.85
N ARG A 65 -6.30 1.81 -1.90
CA ARG A 65 -5.98 2.70 -3.03
C ARG A 65 -5.85 4.15 -2.57
N ALA A 66 -6.75 4.62 -1.70
CA ALA A 66 -6.70 5.96 -1.16
C ALA A 66 -5.39 6.21 -0.39
N LEU A 67 -5.01 5.28 0.51
CA LEU A 67 -3.75 5.39 1.23
C LEU A 67 -2.55 5.34 0.28
N LEU A 68 -2.51 4.41 -0.67
CA LEU A 68 -1.40 4.31 -1.62
C LEU A 68 -1.25 5.58 -2.47
N ASN A 69 -2.35 6.16 -2.95
CA ASN A 69 -2.31 7.43 -3.70
C ASN A 69 -1.77 8.58 -2.84
N ALA A 70 -2.14 8.63 -1.56
CA ALA A 70 -1.57 9.61 -0.64
C ALA A 70 -0.10 9.30 -0.29
N LEU A 71 0.27 8.02 -0.25
CA LEU A 71 1.64 7.59 0.00
C LEU A 71 2.57 8.00 -1.13
N LEU A 72 2.08 8.01 -2.37
CA LEU A 72 2.82 8.56 -3.51
C LEU A 72 3.21 10.04 -3.30
N ILE A 73 2.37 10.83 -2.61
CA ILE A 73 2.66 12.22 -2.29
C ILE A 73 3.66 12.32 -1.13
N VAL A 74 3.53 11.45 -0.12
CA VAL A 74 4.35 11.48 1.10
C VAL A 74 5.73 10.87 0.90
N ASP A 75 5.82 9.78 0.14
CA ASP A 75 7.01 8.97 -0.10
C ASP A 75 6.80 8.07 -1.34
N ASP A 76 7.19 8.60 -2.50
CA ASP A 76 7.11 7.91 -3.79
C ASP A 76 7.95 6.64 -3.81
N GLU A 77 9.10 6.59 -3.13
CA GLU A 77 9.95 5.39 -3.02
C GLU A 77 9.20 4.20 -2.41
N ILE A 78 8.45 4.40 -1.33
CA ILE A 78 7.65 3.33 -0.72
C ILE A 78 6.51 2.93 -1.66
N TYR A 79 5.85 3.89 -2.31
CA TYR A 79 4.79 3.61 -3.27
C TYR A 79 5.28 2.72 -4.40
N VAL A 80 6.38 3.09 -5.08
CA VAL A 80 6.93 2.31 -6.20
C VAL A 80 7.52 0.97 -5.77
N ASN A 81 7.76 0.77 -4.48
CA ASN A 81 8.13 -0.54 -3.93
C ASN A 81 6.92 -1.44 -3.67
N ILE A 82 5.72 -0.88 -3.54
CA ILE A 82 4.44 -1.62 -3.39
C ILE A 82 3.78 -1.84 -4.75
N ILE A 83 3.69 -0.80 -5.58
CA ILE A 83 3.04 -0.85 -6.88
C ILE A 83 4.14 -0.84 -7.95
N LYS A 84 4.23 -1.95 -8.68
CA LYS A 84 5.17 -2.09 -9.80
C LYS A 84 4.38 -2.12 -11.10
N PRO A 85 4.96 -1.67 -12.23
CA PRO A 85 4.28 -1.70 -13.52
C PRO A 85 3.70 -3.09 -13.84
N ASN A 86 4.50 -4.14 -13.72
CA ASN A 86 4.06 -5.51 -14.06
C ASN A 86 3.38 -6.27 -12.90
N ARG A 87 3.14 -5.63 -11.75
CA ARG A 87 2.53 -6.25 -10.57
C ARG A 87 1.54 -5.27 -9.93
N PRO A 88 0.30 -5.22 -10.43
CA PRO A 88 -0.72 -4.34 -9.87
C PRO A 88 -1.13 -4.80 -8.46
N LEU A 89 -1.82 -3.92 -7.73
CA LEU A 89 -2.28 -4.14 -6.35
C LEU A 89 -2.97 -5.51 -6.17
N GLU A 90 -3.82 -5.89 -7.11
CA GLU A 90 -4.59 -7.13 -7.10
C GLU A 90 -3.71 -8.38 -7.09
N PHE A 91 -2.53 -8.30 -7.70
CA PHE A 91 -1.57 -9.41 -7.68
C PHE A 91 -1.04 -9.61 -6.26
N THR A 92 -0.58 -8.53 -5.62
CA THR A 92 -0.04 -8.59 -4.25
C THR A 92 -1.09 -8.98 -3.23
N LEU A 93 -2.33 -8.51 -3.39
CA LEU A 93 -3.44 -8.92 -2.53
C LEU A 93 -3.69 -10.43 -2.63
N ARG A 94 -3.58 -11.00 -3.84
CA ARG A 94 -3.72 -12.45 -4.03
C ARG A 94 -2.62 -13.23 -3.33
N GLU A 95 -1.36 -12.82 -3.45
CA GLU A 95 -0.25 -13.44 -2.73
C GLU A 95 -0.48 -13.40 -1.21
N LEU A 96 -0.89 -12.24 -0.66
CA LEU A 96 -1.20 -12.11 0.77
C LEU A 96 -2.32 -13.06 1.25
N ILE A 97 -3.31 -13.32 0.38
CA ILE A 97 -4.40 -14.28 0.64
C ILE A 97 -3.89 -15.71 0.55
N GLU A 98 -3.10 -16.04 -0.48
CA GLU A 98 -2.50 -17.37 -0.68
C GLU A 98 -1.60 -17.74 0.50
N ASP A 99 -0.83 -16.78 1.01
CA ASP A 99 0.04 -16.92 2.19
C ASP A 99 -0.73 -16.80 3.52
N LYS A 100 -2.05 -16.55 3.45
CA LYS A 100 -2.97 -16.47 4.60
C LYS A 100 -2.61 -15.36 5.60
N LEU A 101 -1.90 -14.34 5.16
CA LEU A 101 -1.57 -13.15 5.96
C LEU A 101 -2.79 -12.21 6.06
N ILE A 102 -3.64 -12.23 5.05
CA ILE A 102 -4.97 -11.61 5.08
C ILE A 102 -6.04 -12.61 4.64
N SER A 103 -7.28 -12.35 5.02
CA SER A 103 -8.47 -13.03 4.51
C SER A 103 -9.38 -12.02 3.84
N GLN A 104 -10.14 -12.48 2.84
CA GLN A 104 -11.18 -11.67 2.22
C GLN A 104 -12.55 -12.03 2.81
N THR A 105 -13.30 -11.03 3.24
CA THR A 105 -14.65 -11.16 3.76
C THR A 105 -15.67 -11.24 2.61
N SER A 106 -16.91 -11.62 2.93
CA SER A 106 -17.97 -11.80 1.92
C SER A 106 -18.39 -10.51 1.21
N ASP A 107 -18.19 -9.35 1.84
CA ASP A 107 -18.40 -8.02 1.27
C ASP A 107 -17.17 -7.53 0.46
N GLY A 108 -16.12 -8.34 0.35
CA GLY A 108 -14.93 -8.05 -0.45
C GLY A 108 -13.83 -7.27 0.28
N SER A 109 -14.03 -6.93 1.55
CA SER A 109 -13.03 -6.29 2.41
C SER A 109 -11.93 -7.28 2.83
N PHE A 110 -10.80 -6.76 3.31
CA PHE A 110 -9.66 -7.55 3.75
C PHE A 110 -9.46 -7.44 5.27
N LEU A 111 -9.14 -8.56 5.91
CA LEU A 111 -8.79 -8.63 7.32
C LEU A 111 -7.40 -9.22 7.49
N VAL A 112 -6.57 -8.58 8.30
CA VAL A 112 -5.31 -9.15 8.76
C VAL A 112 -5.57 -10.39 9.59
N ASN A 113 -4.83 -11.46 9.33
CA ASN A 113 -4.85 -12.67 10.13
C ASN A 113 -3.89 -12.56 11.32
N PRO A 114 -4.39 -12.38 12.56
CA PRO A 114 -3.55 -12.15 13.73
C PRO A 114 -2.69 -13.36 14.12
N GLU A 115 -3.07 -14.57 13.72
CA GLU A 115 -2.30 -15.79 14.02
C GLU A 115 -1.07 -15.95 13.11
N ARG A 116 -1.07 -15.27 11.96
CA ARG A 116 -0.02 -15.39 10.93
C ARG A 116 0.86 -14.14 10.84
N VAL A 117 0.32 -12.98 11.19
CA VAL A 117 1.05 -11.71 11.12
C VAL A 117 1.81 -11.47 12.42
N THR A 118 3.10 -11.79 12.38
CA THR A 118 4.06 -11.55 13.46
C THR A 118 4.82 -10.23 13.23
N GLU A 119 5.60 -9.79 14.23
CA GLU A 119 6.50 -8.63 14.07
C GLU A 119 7.47 -8.78 12.89
N GLU A 120 7.95 -10.00 12.62
CA GLU A 120 8.82 -10.29 11.49
C GLU A 120 8.13 -10.02 10.15
N ARG A 121 6.85 -10.40 10.02
CA ARG A 121 6.03 -10.11 8.83
C ARG A 121 5.72 -8.61 8.70
N LEU A 122 5.82 -7.87 9.79
CA LEU A 122 5.75 -6.42 9.85
C LEU A 122 7.14 -5.76 9.91
N MET A 123 8.16 -6.36 9.28
CA MET A 123 9.57 -5.89 9.30
C MET A 123 9.77 -4.39 8.98
N TYR A 124 8.87 -3.77 8.20
CA TYR A 124 8.96 -2.36 7.82
C TYR A 124 8.28 -1.41 8.81
N TRP A 125 7.53 -1.92 9.79
CA TRP A 125 6.62 -1.14 10.63
C TRP A 125 7.29 0.08 11.27
N LYS A 126 8.41 -0.13 11.95
CA LYS A 126 9.16 0.95 12.62
C LYS A 126 9.63 2.04 11.65
N ARG A 127 9.97 1.67 10.41
CA ARG A 127 10.47 2.61 9.38
C ARG A 127 9.34 3.40 8.74
N ILE A 128 8.18 2.79 8.50
CA ILE A 128 7.16 3.38 7.61
C ILE A 128 5.91 3.89 8.33
N ARG A 129 5.66 3.50 9.59
CA ARG A 129 4.44 3.88 10.33
C ARG A 129 4.12 5.37 10.26
N GLY A 130 5.10 6.24 10.53
CA GLY A 130 4.87 7.69 10.50
C GLY A 130 4.55 8.25 9.11
N LYS A 131 4.99 7.57 8.05
CA LYS A 131 4.65 7.91 6.65
C LYS A 131 3.24 7.43 6.32
N LEU A 132 2.87 6.23 6.76
CA LEU A 132 1.50 5.71 6.62
C LEU A 132 0.49 6.59 7.34
N GLU A 133 0.84 7.10 8.54
CA GLU A 133 -0.01 8.03 9.29
C GLU A 133 -0.24 9.34 8.54
N LYS A 134 0.81 9.97 8.03
CA LYS A 134 0.69 11.17 7.19
C LYS A 134 -0.11 10.92 5.91
N ALA A 135 0.15 9.80 5.24
CA ALA A 135 -0.57 9.42 4.03
C ALA A 135 -2.06 9.20 4.32
N TRP A 136 -2.39 8.55 5.43
CA TRP A 136 -3.77 8.30 5.80
C TRP A 136 -4.52 9.57 6.17
N LEU A 137 -3.87 10.52 6.86
CA LEU A 137 -4.45 11.86 7.10
C LEU A 137 -4.78 12.58 5.80
N ILE A 138 -3.92 12.50 4.78
CA ILE A 138 -4.19 13.07 3.45
C ILE A 138 -5.34 12.33 2.78
N ALA A 139 -5.32 10.99 2.80
CA ALA A 139 -6.32 10.15 2.14
C ALA A 139 -7.74 10.37 2.69
N THR A 140 -7.87 10.67 3.98
CA THR A 140 -9.17 10.88 4.65
C THR A 140 -9.55 12.36 4.79
N GLY A 141 -8.76 13.29 4.24
CA GLY A 141 -9.05 14.73 4.33
C GLY A 141 -8.89 15.31 5.74
N GLY A 142 -8.13 14.66 6.61
CA GLY A 142 -7.88 15.09 7.99
C GLY A 142 -8.93 14.67 9.02
N ASP A 143 -9.94 13.88 8.65
CA ASP A 143 -11.02 13.42 9.55
C ASP A 143 -10.61 12.26 10.48
N HIS A 144 -9.40 12.34 11.05
CA HIS A 144 -9.04 11.51 12.19
C HIS A 144 -9.42 12.20 13.49
N HIS A 145 -10.54 11.76 14.06
CA HIS A 145 -10.66 11.75 15.51
C HIS A 145 -9.41 11.07 16.08
N VAL A 146 -8.60 11.85 16.79
CA VAL A 146 -7.37 11.46 17.48
C VAL A 146 -7.72 10.41 18.53
N TYR A 147 -7.76 9.13 18.14
CA TYR A 147 -7.88 8.04 19.08
C TYR A 147 -6.48 7.58 19.48
N GLY A 148 -6.12 7.86 20.74
CA GLY A 148 -5.12 7.06 21.45
C GLY A 148 -3.73 7.65 21.61
N ARG A 149 -3.60 8.90 22.08
CA ARG A 149 -2.58 9.15 23.11
C ARG A 149 -3.11 8.58 24.43
N LYS A 150 -2.76 7.33 24.76
CA LYS A 150 -2.75 6.93 26.16
C LYS A 150 -1.48 7.50 26.78
N ALA A 151 -1.68 8.12 27.95
CA ALA A 151 -0.69 8.76 28.81
C ALA A 151 0.45 7.82 29.19
#